data_AF-A0A522EAG6-F1
#
_entry.id   AF-A0A522EAG6-F1
#
_cell.length_a   1.000
_cell.length_b   1.000
_cell.length_c   1.000
_cell.angle_alpha   90.00
_cell.angle_beta   90.00
_cell.angle_gamma   90.00
#
_symmetry.space_group_name_H-M   'P 1'
#
loop_
_entity.id
_entity.type
_entity.pdbx_description
1 polymer ?
#
loop_
_entity_poly.entity_id
_entity_poly.type
_entity_poly.pdbx_seq_one_letter_code
_entity_poly.pdbx_strand_id
1 'polypeptide(L)'
;MLNKSFALLILLVSVALFFVALPRVRAALNYFPVDFVIDRINSKESLDDEKLDQAIETAQATISLDDNPHYWEGLNVLFLYQAQKEDLSEEARVNSLKLAKNSMEQSLSRSPANAYLWYRLSVVDVLLQLPPEQT
;
A
#
# COMPACT_ATOMS: atom_id res chain seq x y z
N MET A 1 39.95 -4.99 28.73
CA MET A 1 39.00 -4.10 29.43
C MET A 1 38.32 -3.23 28.38
N LEU A 2 37.01 -3.38 28.18
CA LEU A 2 36.26 -2.50 27.27
C LEU A 2 36.30 -1.07 27.82
N ASN A 3 36.76 -0.11 27.04
CA ASN A 3 36.84 1.28 27.48
C ASN A 3 35.42 1.80 27.77
N LYS A 4 35.19 2.38 28.95
CA LYS A 4 33.86 2.86 29.39
C LYS A 4 33.23 3.84 28.38
N SER A 5 34.06 4.65 27.72
CA SER A 5 33.63 5.57 26.66
C SER A 5 33.10 4.85 25.41
N PHE A 6 33.69 3.70 25.06
CA PHE A 6 33.23 2.89 23.93
C PHE A 6 31.88 2.21 24.24
N ALA A 7 31.70 1.72 25.47
CA ALA A 7 30.42 1.17 25.91
C ALA A 7 29.30 2.23 25.91
N LEU A 8 29.60 3.46 26.34
CA LEU A 8 28.66 4.58 26.29
C LEU A 8 28.26 4.92 24.85
N LEU A 9 29.22 4.92 23.92
CA LEU A 9 28.95 5.19 22.50
C LEU A 9 28.04 4.12 21.90
N ILE A 10 28.30 2.84 22.15
CA ILE A 10 27.42 1.75 21.70
C ILE A 10 26.00 1.97 22.22
N LEU A 11 25.85 2.26 23.53
CA LEU A 11 24.55 2.49 24.13
C LEU A 11 23.79 3.64 23.44
N LEU A 12 24.45 4.78 23.20
CA LEU A 12 23.85 5.93 22.54
C LEU A 12 23.42 5.61 21.11
N VAL A 13 24.27 4.91 20.35
CA VAL A 13 23.94 4.48 18.98
C VAL A 13 22.78 3.50 18.98
N SER A 14 22.74 2.52 19.90
CA SER A 14 21.63 1.57 20.01
C SER A 14 20.31 2.27 20.34
N VAL A 15 20.32 3.24 21.26
CA VAL A 15 19.13 4.03 21.60
C VAL A 15 18.68 4.86 20.39
N ALA A 16 19.60 5.52 19.69
CA ALA A 16 19.27 6.28 18.49
C ALA A 16 18.66 5.39 17.39
N LEU A 17 19.24 4.23 17.13
CA LEU A 17 18.71 3.26 16.16
C LEU A 17 17.31 2.75 16.56
N PHE A 18 17.08 2.53 17.85
CA PHE A 18 15.76 2.13 18.36
C PHE A 18 14.69 3.18 18.05
N PHE A 19 14.97 4.47 18.29
CA PHE A 19 14.04 5.56 17.97
C PHE A 19 13.79 5.72 16.47
N VAL A 20 14.80 5.49 15.63
CA VAL A 20 14.66 5.51 14.17
C VAL A 20 13.82 4.33 13.66
N ALA A 21 13.91 3.17 14.30
CA ALA A 21 13.14 1.97 13.92
C ALA A 21 11.68 2.03 14.36
N LEU A 22 11.37 2.78 15.43
CA LEU A 22 10.04 2.84 16.03
C LEU A 22 8.89 3.18 15.05
N PRO A 23 8.97 4.22 14.19
CA PRO A 23 7.90 4.50 13.23
C PRO A 23 7.64 3.35 12.25
N ARG A 24 8.71 2.69 11.78
CA ARG A 24 8.60 1.53 10.86
C ARG A 24 7.92 0.35 11.52
N VAL A 25 8.28 0.05 12.77
CA VAL A 25 7.63 -1.04 13.54
C VAL A 25 6.15 -0.73 13.74
N ARG A 26 5.83 0.51 14.12
CA ARG A 26 4.43 0.93 14.29
C ARG A 26 3.63 0.84 12.99
N ALA A 27 4.21 1.27 11.87
CA ALA A 27 3.58 1.16 10.56
C ALA A 27 3.34 -0.31 10.18
N ALA A 28 4.34 -1.18 10.32
CA ALA A 28 4.20 -2.60 10.01
C ALA A 28 3.11 -3.29 10.85
N LEU A 29 3.02 -2.98 12.15
CA LEU A 29 1.95 -3.50 13.00
C LEU A 29 0.57 -2.96 12.60
N ASN A 30 0.49 -1.69 12.21
CA ASN A 30 -0.75 -1.09 11.74
C ASN A 30 -1.20 -1.66 10.40
N TYR A 31 -0.25 -2.05 9.53
CA TYR A 31 -0.52 -2.60 8.20
C TYR A 31 -0.98 -4.05 8.21
N PHE A 32 -0.66 -4.80 9.26
CA PHE A 32 -0.95 -6.23 9.35
C PHE A 32 -2.39 -6.63 8.95
N PRO A 33 -3.47 -5.93 9.36
CA PRO A 33 -4.83 -6.26 8.90
C PRO A 33 -5.04 -6.08 7.39
N VAL A 34 -4.31 -5.15 6.76
CA VAL A 34 -4.36 -4.90 5.32
C VAL A 34 -3.80 -6.10 4.55
N ASP A 35 -2.70 -6.69 5.03
CA ASP A 35 -2.11 -7.90 4.43
C ASP A 35 -3.12 -9.05 4.41
N PHE A 36 -3.88 -9.27 5.49
CA PHE A 36 -4.94 -10.28 5.50
C PHE A 36 -6.01 -10.04 4.45
N VAL A 37 -6.41 -8.78 4.26
CA VAL A 37 -7.41 -8.43 3.24
C VAL A 37 -6.86 -8.65 1.83
N ILE A 38 -5.60 -8.29 1.59
CA ILE A 38 -4.93 -8.53 0.30
C ILE A 38 -4.77 -10.02 0.02
N ASP A 39 -4.37 -10.82 1.01
CA ASP A 39 -4.26 -12.27 0.88
C ASP A 39 -5.62 -12.91 0.54
N ARG A 40 -6.69 -12.38 1.14
CA ARG A 40 -8.06 -12.79 0.84
C ARG A 40 -8.48 -12.47 -0.61
N ILE A 41 -8.18 -11.26 -1.06
CA ILE A 41 -8.40 -10.83 -2.45
C ILE A 41 -7.63 -11.74 -3.41
N ASN A 42 -6.35 -12.01 -3.14
CA ASN A 42 -5.50 -12.87 -3.96
C ASN A 42 -6.00 -14.34 -3.99
N SER A 43 -6.63 -14.78 -2.90
CA SER A 43 -7.27 -16.10 -2.78
C SER A 43 -8.66 -16.16 -3.41
N LYS A 44 -9.15 -15.05 -4.00
CA LYS A 44 -10.49 -14.91 -4.61
C LYS A 44 -11.64 -15.20 -3.66
N GLU A 45 -11.41 -14.99 -2.37
CA GLU A 45 -12.46 -15.07 -1.37
C GLU A 45 -13.30 -13.79 -1.42
N SER A 46 -14.60 -13.90 -1.13
CA SER A 46 -15.46 -12.73 -1.05
C SER A 46 -15.04 -11.83 0.11
N LEU A 47 -14.97 -10.54 -0.18
CA LEU A 47 -14.68 -9.49 0.79
C LEU A 47 -15.89 -8.57 0.88
N ASP A 48 -16.30 -8.31 2.11
CA ASP A 48 -17.35 -7.34 2.43
C ASP A 48 -16.84 -5.90 2.25
N ASP A 49 -17.75 -5.00 1.90
CA ASP A 49 -17.47 -3.61 1.53
C ASP A 49 -16.87 -2.85 2.70
N GLU A 50 -17.43 -3.05 3.89
CA GLU A 50 -16.92 -2.43 5.12
C GLU A 50 -15.47 -2.83 5.40
N LYS A 51 -15.10 -4.08 5.13
CA LYS A 51 -13.72 -4.56 5.33
C LYS A 51 -12.74 -3.98 4.31
N LEU A 52 -13.20 -3.79 3.08
CA LEU A 52 -12.41 -3.14 2.04
C LEU A 52 -12.13 -1.68 2.42
N ASP A 53 -13.16 -0.94 2.83
CA ASP A 53 -13.03 0.47 3.22
C ASP A 53 -12.13 0.63 4.45
N GLN A 54 -12.30 -0.21 5.47
CA GLN A 54 -11.41 -0.24 6.64
C GLN A 54 -9.96 -0.53 6.24
N ALA A 55 -9.72 -1.44 5.29
CA ALA A 55 -8.37 -1.73 4.82
C ALA A 55 -7.75 -0.54 4.07
N ILE A 56 -8.54 0.17 3.26
CA ILE A 56 -8.10 1.37 2.54
C ILE A 56 -7.71 2.47 3.55
N GLU A 57 -8.57 2.76 4.52
CA GLU A 57 -8.29 3.74 5.57
C GLU A 57 -7.05 3.37 6.38
N THR A 58 -6.92 2.08 6.74
CA THR A 58 -5.77 1.57 7.49
C THR A 58 -4.48 1.68 6.69
N ALA A 59 -4.51 1.38 5.39
CA ALA A 59 -3.35 1.54 4.50
C ALA A 59 -2.93 3.00 4.39
N GLN A 60 -3.88 3.93 4.23
CA GLN A 60 -3.61 5.38 4.19
C GLN A 60 -3.02 5.91 5.51
N ALA A 61 -3.56 5.47 6.64
CA ALA A 61 -3.02 5.77 7.96
C ALA A 61 -1.59 5.21 8.13
N THR A 62 -1.32 4.01 7.62
CA THR A 62 0.00 3.38 7.65
C THR A 62 1.02 4.19 6.86
N ILE A 63 0.67 4.63 5.64
CA ILE A 63 1.53 5.48 4.79
C ILE A 63 1.91 6.78 5.50
N SER A 64 0.98 7.33 6.31
CA SER A 64 1.25 8.53 7.11
C SER A 64 2.23 8.28 8.27
N LEU A 65 2.44 7.03 8.69
CA LEU A 65 3.41 6.63 9.72
C LEU A 65 4.79 6.34 9.14
N ASP A 66 4.85 5.68 7.98
CA ASP A 66 6.09 5.36 7.27
C ASP A 66 5.80 5.29 5.76
N ASP A 67 6.53 6.09 4.99
CA ASP A 67 6.30 6.27 3.56
C ASP A 67 7.01 5.18 2.73
N ASN A 68 6.59 3.92 2.94
CA ASN A 68 7.19 2.75 2.33
C ASN A 68 6.48 2.36 1.02
N PRO A 69 7.21 2.01 -0.07
CA PRO A 69 6.61 1.56 -1.32
C PRO A 69 5.65 0.38 -1.16
N HIS A 70 5.91 -0.53 -0.20
CA HIS A 70 5.06 -1.69 0.03
C HIS A 70 3.63 -1.32 0.42
N TYR A 71 3.44 -0.26 1.22
CA TYR A 71 2.10 0.14 1.65
C TYR A 71 1.30 0.78 0.50
N TRP A 72 1.98 1.54 -0.37
CA TRP A 72 1.44 2.02 -1.64
C TRP A 72 1.09 0.87 -2.60
N GLU A 73 1.88 -0.22 -2.56
CA GLU A 73 1.59 -1.43 -3.34
C GLU A 73 0.29 -2.09 -2.92
N GLY A 74 0.05 -2.29 -1.63
CA GLY A 74 -1.24 -2.85 -1.21
C GLY A 74 -2.39 -1.88 -1.44
N LEU A 75 -2.18 -0.56 -1.29
CA LEU A 75 -3.24 0.42 -1.58
C LEU A 75 -3.73 0.35 -3.04
N ASN A 76 -2.83 0.13 -4.01
CA ASN A 76 -3.30 -0.09 -5.39
C ASN A 76 -4.06 -1.41 -5.55
N VAL A 77 -3.70 -2.47 -4.82
CA VAL A 77 -4.45 -3.74 -4.84
C VAL A 77 -5.88 -3.53 -4.37
N LEU A 78 -6.06 -2.80 -3.26
CA LEU A 78 -7.38 -2.49 -2.71
C LEU A 78 -8.23 -1.68 -3.69
N PHE A 79 -7.67 -0.64 -4.30
CA PHE A 79 -8.40 0.17 -5.29
C PHE A 79 -8.69 -0.57 -6.60
N LEU A 80 -7.79 -1.46 -7.05
CA LEU A 80 -8.07 -2.34 -8.19
C LEU A 80 -9.22 -3.31 -7.88
N TYR A 81 -9.23 -3.89 -6.68
CA TYR A 81 -10.31 -4.76 -6.25
C TYR A 81 -11.63 -3.99 -6.17
N GLN A 82 -11.61 -2.77 -5.63
CA GLN A 82 -12.78 -1.88 -5.64
C GLN A 82 -13.28 -1.67 -7.08
N ALA A 83 -12.42 -1.30 -8.02
CA ALA A 83 -12.77 -1.08 -9.43
C ALA A 83 -13.37 -2.31 -10.15
N GLN A 84 -13.18 -3.52 -9.62
CA GLN A 84 -13.66 -4.77 -10.22
C GLN A 84 -15.04 -5.20 -9.70
N LYS A 85 -15.63 -4.47 -8.75
CA LYS A 85 -16.96 -4.76 -8.24
C LYS A 85 -18.04 -4.58 -9.32
N GLU A 86 -18.96 -5.55 -9.40
CA GLU A 86 -20.00 -5.60 -10.43
C GLU A 86 -21.08 -4.53 -10.26
N ASP A 87 -21.27 -4.00 -9.05
CA ASP A 87 -22.33 -3.06 -8.68
C ASP A 87 -21.90 -1.58 -8.72
N LEU A 88 -20.67 -1.29 -9.14
CA LEU A 88 -20.18 0.08 -9.25
C LEU A 88 -20.73 0.82 -10.47
N SER A 89 -21.06 2.09 -10.28
CA SER A 89 -21.24 3.01 -11.39
C SER A 89 -19.93 3.18 -12.17
N GLU A 90 -20.05 3.50 -13.46
CA GLU A 90 -18.89 3.78 -14.32
C GLU A 90 -17.96 4.84 -13.71
N GLU A 91 -18.55 5.91 -13.16
CA GLU A 91 -17.80 6.98 -12.53
C GLU A 91 -17.01 6.49 -11.31
N ALA A 92 -17.63 5.66 -10.46
CA ALA A 92 -16.97 5.11 -9.29
C ALA A 92 -15.85 4.12 -9.66
N ARG A 93 -16.06 3.33 -10.72
CA ARG A 93 -15.04 2.46 -11.30
C ARG A 93 -13.84 3.25 -11.82
N VAL A 94 -14.08 4.28 -12.63
CA VAL A 94 -13.03 5.16 -13.16
C VAL A 94 -12.28 5.88 -12.04
N ASN A 95 -12.99 6.35 -11.00
CA ASN A 95 -12.36 6.97 -9.85
C ASN A 95 -11.44 5.98 -9.10
N SER A 96 -11.91 4.76 -8.88
CA SER A 96 -11.12 3.69 -8.25
C SER A 96 -9.86 3.36 -9.06
N LEU A 97 -9.97 3.28 -10.39
CA LEU A 97 -8.80 3.09 -11.28
C LEU A 97 -7.80 4.26 -11.20
N LYS A 98 -8.27 5.51 -11.11
CA LYS A 98 -7.39 6.68 -10.93
C LYS A 98 -6.65 6.64 -9.58
N LEU A 99 -7.34 6.23 -8.51
CA LEU A 99 -6.73 6.06 -7.19
C LEU A 99 -5.71 4.91 -7.17
N ALA A 100 -6.01 3.81 -7.86
CA ALA A 100 -5.08 2.71 -8.07
C ALA A 100 -3.83 3.20 -8.81
N LYS A 101 -3.99 3.89 -9.95
CA LYS A 101 -2.90 4.49 -10.73
C LYS A 101 -2.00 5.38 -9.88
N ASN A 102 -2.58 6.35 -9.15
CA ASN A 102 -1.81 7.24 -8.28
C ASN A 102 -1.00 6.43 -7.25
N SER A 103 -1.60 5.43 -6.61
CA SER A 103 -0.91 4.57 -5.64
C SER A 103 0.25 3.79 -6.29
N MET A 104 0.11 3.31 -7.53
CA MET A 104 1.20 2.67 -8.27
C MET A 104 2.33 3.66 -8.58
N GLU A 105 2.00 4.87 -9.02
CA GLU A 105 2.99 5.93 -9.29
C GLU A 105 3.75 6.31 -8.03
N GLN A 106 3.08 6.39 -6.88
CA GLN A 106 3.72 6.62 -5.59
C GLN A 106 4.65 5.47 -5.18
N SER A 107 4.24 4.21 -5.35
CA SER A 107 5.17 3.10 -5.07
C SER A 107 6.37 3.12 -6.03
N LEU A 108 6.15 3.32 -7.34
CA LEU A 108 7.22 3.34 -8.34
C LEU A 108 8.21 4.49 -8.16
N SER A 109 7.78 5.65 -7.65
CA SER A 109 8.70 6.75 -7.33
C SER A 109 9.68 6.41 -6.22
N ARG A 110 9.34 5.43 -5.36
CA ARG A 110 10.15 4.91 -4.25
C ARG A 110 10.87 3.61 -4.61
N SER A 111 10.28 2.81 -5.50
CA SER A 111 10.78 1.49 -5.94
C SER A 111 10.68 1.35 -7.47
N PRO A 112 11.51 2.07 -8.25
CA PRO A 112 11.39 2.12 -9.71
C PRO A 112 11.73 0.80 -10.41
N ALA A 113 12.40 -0.13 -9.71
CA ALA A 113 12.78 -1.44 -10.24
C ALA A 113 11.64 -2.48 -10.20
N ASN A 114 10.45 -2.14 -9.70
CA ASN A 114 9.32 -3.06 -9.63
C ASN A 114 8.65 -3.24 -11.01
N ALA A 115 9.17 -4.20 -11.81
CA ALA A 115 8.65 -4.51 -13.14
C ALA A 115 7.18 -4.97 -13.13
N TYR A 116 6.75 -5.66 -12.07
CA TYR A 116 5.36 -6.11 -11.93
C TYR A 116 4.40 -4.93 -11.81
N LEU A 117 4.80 -3.91 -11.05
CA LEU A 117 4.00 -2.71 -10.87
C LEU A 117 3.94 -1.83 -12.13
N TRP A 118 5.04 -1.75 -12.89
CA TRP A 118 5.03 -1.13 -14.22
C TRP A 118 4.03 -1.81 -15.17
N TYR A 119 4.00 -3.14 -15.18
CA TYR A 119 3.02 -3.88 -15.96
C TYR A 119 1.58 -3.55 -15.53
N ARG A 120 1.29 -3.61 -14.22
CA ARG A 120 -0.04 -3.25 -13.71
C ARG A 120 -0.44 -1.81 -14.06
N LEU A 121 0.48 -0.86 -13.95
CA LEU A 121 0.24 0.53 -14.32
C LEU A 121 -0.16 0.66 -15.80
N SER A 122 0.55 -0.03 -16.69
CA SER A 122 0.21 -0.03 -18.12
C SER A 122 -1.20 -0.58 -18.40
N VAL A 123 -1.64 -1.59 -17.65
CA VAL A 123 -2.99 -2.14 -17.76
C VAL A 123 -4.03 -1.11 -17.31
N VAL A 124 -3.79 -0.46 -16.17
CA VAL A 124 -4.70 0.60 -15.66
C VAL A 124 -4.78 1.78 -16.63
N ASP A 125 -3.66 2.17 -17.24
CA ASP A 125 -3.64 3.23 -18.25
C ASP A 125 -4.47 2.90 -19.48
N VAL A 126 -4.45 1.63 -19.92
CA VAL A 126 -5.31 1.17 -21.01
C VAL A 126 -6.78 1.21 -20.59
N LEU A 127 -7.11 0.68 -19.41
CA LEU A 127 -8.50 0.66 -18.89
C LEU A 127 -9.09 2.07 -18.77
N LEU A 128 -8.29 3.05 -18.34
CA LEU A 128 -8.71 4.45 -18.21
C LEU A 128 -8.93 5.16 -19.57
N GLN A 129 -8.40 4.61 -20.67
CA GLN A 129 -8.58 5.17 -22.02
C GLN A 129 -9.75 4.53 -22.78
N LEU A 130 -10.29 3.42 -22.28
CA LEU A 130 -11.43 2.77 -22.92
C LEU A 130 -12.67 3.68 -22.80
N PRO A 131 -13.46 3.83 -23.87
CA PRO A 131 -14.75 4.51 -23.77
C PRO A 131 -15.65 3.75 -22.79
N PRO A 132 -16.59 4.44 -22.10
CA PRO A 132 -17.59 3.77 -21.28
C PRO A 132 -18.28 2.68 -22.11
N GLU A 133 -18.32 1.45 -21.63
CA GLU A 133 -19.12 0.42 -22.28
C GLU A 133 -20.57 0.95 -22.35
N GLN A 134 -21.11 1.05 -23.56
CA GLN A 134 -22.49 1.43 -23.79
C GLN A 134 -23.37 0.22 -23.39
N THR A 135 -23.57 0.02 -22.10
CA THR A 135 -24.57 -0.90 -21.55
C THR A 135 -25.92 -0.24 -21.48
#